data_AF-A0A2V6F4D5-F1
#
_entry.id   AF-A0A2V6F4D5-F1
#
_cell.length_a   1.000
_cell.length_b   1.000
_cell.length_c   1.000
_cell.angle_alpha   90.00
_cell.angle_beta   90.00
_cell.angle_gamma   90.00
#
_symmetry.space_group_name_H-M   'P 1'
#
loop_
_entity.id
_entity.type
_entity.pdbx_description
1 polymer ?
#
loop_
_entity_poly.entity_id
_entity_poly.type
_entity_poly.pdbx_seq_one_letter_code
_entity_poly.pdbx_strand_id
1 'polypeptide(L)'
;PNHAYTFAYGDAILHQIERDHLTNEMIARVTFSNYPYAGDRESRCDETFDFVFPGLHFDAPRNEFVARTRHQVRIPIAALHPNFPYAGYKLEPNAKIFLAKRSGRVTAVLNATPQPRDGGRWVQIDDNWSLQNLLALG
;
A
#
# COMPACT_ATOMS: atom_id res chain seq x y z
N PRO A 1 8.11 20.73 -21.36
CA PRO A 1 8.14 19.31 -20.92
C PRO A 1 6.81 19.01 -20.20
N ASN A 2 5.81 18.50 -20.92
CA ASN A 2 4.41 18.76 -20.56
C ASN A 2 3.54 17.51 -20.34
N HIS A 3 4.13 16.42 -19.87
CA HIS A 3 3.32 15.39 -19.24
C HIS A 3 3.65 15.38 -17.75
N ALA A 4 2.75 16.01 -16.99
CA ALA A 4 2.64 15.82 -15.57
C ALA A 4 2.28 14.36 -15.35
N TYR A 5 3.16 13.59 -14.72
CA TYR A 5 2.80 12.25 -14.31
C TYR A 5 1.59 12.34 -13.38
N THR A 6 0.55 11.57 -13.65
CA THR A 6 -0.75 11.62 -12.97
C THR A 6 -0.58 11.51 -11.47
N PHE A 7 0.28 10.59 -11.02
CA PHE A 7 0.53 10.42 -9.59
C PHE A 7 1.13 11.69 -8.95
N ALA A 8 1.84 12.56 -9.67
CA ALA A 8 2.44 13.76 -9.09
C ALA A 8 1.40 14.80 -8.63
N TYR A 9 0.22 14.82 -9.26
CA TYR A 9 -0.85 15.78 -8.98
C TYR A 9 -2.19 15.12 -8.63
N GLY A 10 -2.25 13.78 -8.72
CA GLY A 10 -3.43 12.97 -8.49
C GLY A 10 -3.43 12.24 -7.15
N ASP A 11 -4.60 11.74 -6.79
CA ASP A 11 -4.85 10.98 -5.57
C ASP A 11 -5.03 9.49 -5.87
N ALA A 12 -4.73 8.66 -4.87
CA ALA A 12 -5.03 7.23 -4.94
C ALA A 12 -6.55 7.02 -4.95
N ILE A 13 -7.10 6.59 -6.08
CA ILE A 13 -8.53 6.32 -6.25
C ILE A 13 -8.90 4.86 -6.00
N LEU A 14 -7.91 3.97 -6.02
CA LEU A 14 -8.09 2.54 -5.74
C LEU A 14 -6.83 1.99 -5.08
N HIS A 15 -7.02 1.15 -4.07
CA HIS A 15 -5.96 0.41 -3.40
C HIS A 15 -6.45 -0.99 -3.03
N GLN A 16 -5.69 -2.00 -3.41
CA GLN A 16 -6.02 -3.40 -3.15
C GLN A 16 -4.78 -4.21 -2.82
N ILE A 17 -4.98 -5.30 -2.08
CA ILE A 17 -3.93 -6.28 -1.79
C ILE A 17 -4.24 -7.57 -2.54
N GLU A 18 -3.28 -7.98 -3.34
CA GLU A 18 -3.30 -9.21 -4.10
C GLU A 18 -2.19 -10.14 -3.63
N ARG A 19 -2.32 -11.41 -4.00
CA ARG A 19 -1.27 -12.41 -3.86
C ARG A 19 -0.76 -12.75 -5.25
N ASP A 20 0.56 -12.69 -5.43
CA ASP A 20 1.17 -13.39 -6.54
C ASP A 20 1.07 -14.91 -6.28
N HIS A 21 0.35 -15.63 -7.14
CA HIS A 21 0.12 -17.06 -6.95
C HIS A 21 1.35 -17.93 -7.25
N LEU A 22 2.34 -17.40 -7.97
CA LEU A 22 3.58 -18.09 -8.29
C LEU A 22 4.62 -17.89 -7.19
N THR A 23 4.79 -16.65 -6.70
CA THR A 23 5.82 -16.32 -5.71
C THR A 23 5.32 -16.27 -4.27
N ASN A 24 3.99 -16.24 -4.07
CA ASN A 24 3.35 -15.98 -2.78
C ASN A 24 3.72 -14.62 -2.17
N GLU A 25 4.10 -13.67 -3.01
CA GLU A 25 4.37 -12.31 -2.57
C GLU A 25 3.06 -11.54 -2.40
N MET A 26 3.06 -10.64 -1.41
CA MET A 26 2.00 -9.67 -1.24
C MET A 26 2.23 -8.52 -2.21
N ILE A 27 1.25 -8.24 -3.07
CA ILE A 27 1.27 -7.09 -3.97
C ILE A 27 0.27 -6.06 -3.46
N ALA A 28 0.76 -4.87 -3.12
CA ALA A 28 -0.08 -3.69 -2.95
C ALA A 28 -0.23 -3.00 -4.31
N ARG A 29 -1.41 -3.10 -4.91
CA ARG A 29 -1.74 -2.42 -6.17
C ARG A 29 -2.49 -1.13 -5.88
N VAL A 30 -1.98 -0.03 -6.39
CA VAL A 30 -2.53 1.31 -6.18
C VAL A 30 -2.71 2.01 -7.50
N THR A 31 -3.89 2.58 -7.74
CA THR A 31 -4.16 3.41 -8.93
C THR A 31 -4.32 4.87 -8.52
N PHE A 32 -3.49 5.73 -9.11
CA PHE A 32 -3.59 7.18 -8.98
C PHE A 32 -4.34 7.76 -10.17
N SER A 33 -5.14 8.80 -9.92
CA SER A 33 -5.84 9.53 -10.97
C SER A 33 -5.71 11.03 -10.76
N ASN A 34 -5.58 11.79 -11.84
CA ASN A 34 -5.61 13.25 -11.81
C ASN A 34 -7.05 13.79 -11.68
N TYR A 35 -8.06 12.94 -11.54
CA TYR A 35 -9.41 13.34 -11.18
C TYR A 35 -9.47 13.89 -9.74
N PRO A 36 -10.18 15.01 -9.45
CA PRO A 36 -11.11 15.73 -10.32
C PRO A 36 -10.48 16.87 -11.15
N TYR A 37 -9.16 17.00 -11.18
CA TYR A 37 -8.46 18.07 -11.90
C TYR A 37 -8.42 17.89 -13.42
N ALA A 38 -8.85 16.72 -13.91
CA ALA A 38 -9.05 16.45 -15.32
C ALA A 38 -10.14 17.35 -15.94
N GLY A 39 -9.91 17.85 -17.16
CA GLY A 39 -10.83 18.72 -17.89
C GLY A 39 -10.46 18.85 -19.37
N ASP A 40 -11.03 19.81 -20.09
CA ASP A 40 -10.89 19.91 -21.56
C ASP A 40 -9.44 20.07 -22.05
N ARG A 41 -8.54 20.58 -21.20
CA ARG A 41 -7.12 20.76 -21.52
C ARG A 41 -6.22 19.62 -21.06
N GLU A 42 -6.70 18.79 -20.14
CA GLU A 42 -5.96 17.68 -19.55
C GLU A 42 -6.92 16.52 -19.29
N SER A 43 -6.89 15.51 -20.17
CA SER A 43 -7.75 14.34 -20.03
C SER A 43 -7.44 13.56 -18.75
N ARG A 44 -8.45 12.84 -18.24
CA ARG A 44 -8.25 11.90 -17.13
C ARG A 44 -7.19 10.89 -17.54
N CYS A 45 -6.20 10.72 -16.69
CA CYS A 45 -5.22 9.67 -16.77
C CYS A 45 -5.24 8.90 -15.45
N ASP A 46 -5.16 7.59 -15.55
CA ASP A 46 -5.09 6.68 -14.41
C ASP A 46 -3.79 5.90 -14.53
N GLU A 47 -2.98 5.88 -13.47
CA GLU A 47 -1.70 5.18 -13.43
C GLU A 47 -1.67 4.19 -12.27
N THR A 48 -1.41 2.92 -12.58
CA THR A 48 -1.38 1.82 -11.60
C THR A 48 0.06 1.44 -11.25
N PHE A 49 0.32 1.26 -9.96
CA PHE A 49 1.60 0.86 -9.40
C PHE A 49 1.44 -0.38 -8.54
N ASP A 50 2.35 -1.33 -8.72
CA ASP A 50 2.45 -2.54 -7.92
C ASP A 50 3.66 -2.44 -6.98
N PHE A 51 3.43 -2.66 -5.70
CA PHE A 51 4.47 -2.64 -4.67
C PHE A 51 4.56 -3.99 -3.98
N VAL A 52 5.78 -4.54 -3.95
CA VAL A 52 6.11 -5.79 -3.24
C VAL A 52 6.85 -5.44 -1.95
N PHE A 53 6.52 -6.13 -0.87
CA PHE A 53 7.17 -5.93 0.44
C PHE A 53 8.01 -7.17 0.81
N PRO A 54 9.34 -7.04 0.81
CA PRO A 54 10.20 -8.15 1.19
C PRO A 54 10.05 -8.49 2.68
N GLY A 55 10.32 -9.76 3.04
CA GLY A 55 10.26 -10.22 4.43
C GLY A 55 8.86 -10.59 4.93
N LEU A 56 7.85 -10.54 4.05
CA LEU A 56 6.55 -11.13 4.30
C LEU A 56 6.54 -12.61 3.92
N HIS A 57 5.79 -13.40 4.68
CA HIS A 57 5.53 -14.80 4.40
C HIS A 57 4.04 -15.01 4.26
N PHE A 58 3.67 -15.89 3.34
CA PHE A 58 2.28 -16.32 3.19
C PHE A 58 2.02 -17.58 4.03
N ASP A 59 1.07 -17.52 4.96
CA ASP A 59 0.57 -18.64 5.76
C ASP A 59 -0.65 -19.23 5.04
N ALA A 60 -0.42 -20.29 4.26
CA ALA A 60 -1.44 -20.92 3.44
C ALA A 60 -2.63 -21.51 4.25
N PRO A 61 -2.43 -22.21 5.39
CA PRO A 61 -3.52 -22.66 6.25
C PRO A 61 -4.50 -21.55 6.68
N ARG A 62 -4.00 -20.34 6.90
CA ARG A 62 -4.80 -19.17 7.33
C ARG A 62 -5.13 -18.19 6.20
N ASN A 63 -4.58 -18.42 5.02
CA ASN A 63 -4.72 -17.58 3.83
C ASN A 63 -4.42 -16.11 4.12
N GLU A 64 -3.23 -15.87 4.67
CA GLU A 64 -2.81 -14.56 5.20
C GLU A 64 -1.33 -14.30 4.93
N PHE A 65 -0.97 -13.03 4.89
CA PHE A 65 0.39 -12.55 4.90
C PHE A 65 0.81 -12.20 6.32
N VAL A 66 2.04 -12.59 6.69
CA VAL A 66 2.59 -12.37 8.02
C VAL A 66 4.01 -11.82 7.93
N ALA A 67 4.34 -10.92 8.85
CA ALA A 67 5.72 -10.56 9.15
C ALA A 67 6.16 -11.28 10.44
N ARG A 68 7.46 -11.45 10.61
CA ARG A 68 8.05 -11.95 11.86
C ARG A 68 9.01 -10.91 12.41
N THR A 69 8.91 -10.63 13.71
CA THR A 69 9.92 -9.80 14.38
C THR A 69 11.22 -10.59 14.58
N ARG A 70 12.30 -9.89 14.97
CA ARG A 70 13.55 -10.53 15.40
C ARG A 70 13.33 -11.56 16.53
N HIS A 71 12.31 -11.37 17.35
CA HIS A 71 11.92 -12.28 18.43
C HIS A 71 10.93 -13.37 18.00
N GLN A 72 10.78 -13.62 16.69
CA GLN A 72 9.85 -14.60 16.12
C GLN A 72 8.37 -14.36 16.48
N VAL A 73 8.03 -13.13 16.90
CA VAL A 73 6.63 -12.77 17.13
C VAL A 73 5.97 -12.63 15.77
N ARG A 74 4.90 -13.41 15.56
CA ARG A 74 4.06 -13.37 14.36
C ARG A 74 3.22 -12.09 14.37
N ILE A 75 3.27 -11.33 13.28
CA ILE A 75 2.49 -10.13 13.05
C ILE A 75 1.64 -10.34 11.79
N PRO A 76 0.30 -10.51 11.90
CA PRO A 76 -0.59 -10.57 10.75
C PRO A 76 -0.49 -9.29 9.92
N ILE A 77 -0.45 -9.34 8.61
CA ILE A 77 -0.34 -8.14 7.75
C ILE A 77 -1.61 -7.94 6.95
N ALA A 78 -2.04 -8.98 6.26
CA ALA A 78 -3.27 -8.95 5.49
C ALA A 78 -3.85 -10.37 5.42
N ALA A 79 -5.15 -10.51 5.53
CA ALA A 79 -5.84 -11.80 5.42
C ALA A 79 -6.87 -11.76 4.31
N LEU A 80 -7.15 -12.92 3.70
CA LEU A 80 -8.28 -13.04 2.79
C LEU A 80 -9.56 -12.72 3.57
N HIS A 81 -10.33 -11.75 3.07
CA HIS A 81 -11.56 -11.34 3.73
C HIS A 81 -12.78 -11.86 2.95
N PRO A 82 -13.55 -12.83 3.48
CA PRO A 82 -14.61 -13.52 2.72
C PRO A 82 -15.78 -12.61 2.31
N ASN A 83 -15.94 -11.46 2.98
CA ASN A 83 -17.01 -10.49 2.67
C ASN A 83 -16.54 -9.31 1.81
N PHE A 84 -15.32 -9.34 1.27
CA PHE A 84 -14.88 -8.35 0.30
C PHE A 84 -15.32 -8.80 -1.11
N PRO A 85 -15.95 -7.93 -1.92
CA PRO A 85 -16.14 -8.24 -3.32
C PRO A 85 -14.76 -8.39 -3.94
N TYR A 86 -14.58 -9.45 -4.74
CA TYR A 86 -13.30 -9.93 -5.28
C TYR A 86 -12.43 -10.59 -4.20
N ALA A 87 -11.74 -11.69 -4.54
CA ALA A 87 -10.93 -12.52 -3.64
C ALA A 87 -9.64 -11.80 -3.15
N GLY A 88 -9.77 -10.56 -2.72
CA GLY A 88 -8.70 -9.68 -2.27
C GLY A 88 -8.41 -9.83 -0.78
N TYR A 89 -7.19 -9.45 -0.42
CA TYR A 89 -6.74 -9.42 0.96
C TYR A 89 -7.05 -8.05 1.57
N LYS A 90 -7.39 -8.04 2.85
CA LYS A 90 -7.59 -6.82 3.63
C LYS A 90 -6.43 -6.64 4.60
N LEU A 91 -5.93 -5.41 4.75
CA LEU A 91 -4.96 -5.09 5.80
C LEU A 91 -5.54 -5.43 7.18
N GLU A 92 -4.74 -6.13 7.97
CA GLU A 92 -5.05 -6.43 9.35
C GLU A 92 -4.92 -5.18 10.23
N PRO A 93 -5.60 -5.13 11.40
CA PRO A 93 -5.66 -3.96 12.28
C PRO A 93 -4.31 -3.37 12.75
N ASN A 94 -3.25 -4.12 12.53
CA ASN A 94 -1.92 -3.85 13.02
C ASN A 94 -0.93 -3.49 11.90
N ALA A 95 -1.39 -3.40 10.65
CA ALA A 95 -0.60 -3.07 9.47
C ALA A 95 -1.08 -1.76 8.81
N LYS A 96 -0.12 -0.97 8.33
CA LYS A 96 -0.36 0.32 7.67
C LYS A 96 0.53 0.43 6.44
N ILE A 97 -0.03 0.79 5.30
CA ILE A 97 0.74 1.09 4.09
C ILE A 97 0.75 2.61 3.89
N PHE A 98 1.94 3.19 3.88
CA PHE A 98 2.16 4.59 3.58
C PHE A 98 2.58 4.74 2.12
N LEU A 99 1.85 5.54 1.37
CA LEU A 99 2.14 5.88 -0.02
C LEU A 99 2.73 7.28 -0.06
N ALA A 100 4.02 7.36 -0.35
CA ALA A 100 4.76 8.60 -0.40
C ALA A 100 5.01 9.01 -1.85
N LYS A 101 4.65 10.24 -2.19
CA LYS A 101 4.91 10.83 -3.51
C LYS A 101 6.04 11.85 -3.39
N ARG A 102 7.13 11.66 -4.14
CA ARG A 102 8.27 12.58 -4.14
C ARG A 102 8.95 12.64 -5.51
N SER A 103 9.14 13.85 -6.03
CA SER A 103 9.97 14.13 -7.22
C SER A 103 9.65 13.23 -8.43
N GLY A 104 8.37 13.00 -8.71
CA GLY A 104 8.01 12.12 -9.83
C GLY A 104 8.17 10.63 -9.52
N ARG A 105 8.13 10.20 -8.25
CA ARG A 105 8.12 8.79 -7.86
C ARG A 105 7.10 8.53 -6.75
N VAL A 106 6.51 7.34 -6.78
CA VAL A 106 5.68 6.80 -5.70
C VAL A 106 6.46 5.70 -5.00
N THR A 107 6.49 5.73 -3.67
CA THR A 107 7.05 4.66 -2.85
C THR A 107 6.02 4.20 -1.82
N ALA A 108 5.88 2.89 -1.66
CA ALA A 108 5.06 2.31 -0.61
C ALA A 108 5.93 1.79 0.54
N VAL A 109 5.56 2.12 1.78
CA VAL A 109 6.20 1.63 2.99
C VAL A 109 5.16 0.91 3.84
N LEU A 110 5.42 -0.37 4.13
CA LEU A 110 4.62 -1.15 5.06
C LEU A 110 5.17 -1.00 6.47
N ASN A 111 4.33 -0.58 7.40
CA ASN A 111 4.62 -0.58 8.83
C ASN A 111 3.64 -1.52 9.53
N ALA A 112 4.14 -2.38 10.42
CA ALA A 112 3.29 -3.29 11.17
C ALA A 112 3.76 -3.43 12.61
N THR A 113 2.82 -3.45 13.55
CA THR A 113 3.09 -3.56 14.98
C THR A 113 2.46 -4.84 15.55
N PRO A 114 2.99 -5.42 16.64
CA PRO A 114 2.35 -6.59 17.29
C PRO A 114 1.03 -6.23 17.98
N GLN A 115 0.89 -4.96 18.39
CA GLN A 115 -0.30 -4.45 19.07
C GLN A 115 -1.09 -3.54 18.11
N PRO A 116 -2.38 -3.82 17.85
CA PRO A 116 -3.22 -2.94 17.04
C PRO A 116 -3.36 -1.59 17.74
N ARG A 117 -3.17 -0.49 17.00
CA ARG A 117 -3.36 0.86 17.56
C ARG A 117 -4.51 1.61 16.88
N ASP A 118 -4.65 1.51 15.56
CA ASP A 118 -5.64 2.32 14.80
C ASP A 118 -6.30 1.59 13.63
N GLY A 119 -6.31 0.26 13.60
CA GLY A 119 -6.83 -0.51 12.47
C GLY A 119 -5.91 -0.51 11.24
N GLY A 120 -6.28 -1.35 10.26
CA GLY A 120 -5.55 -1.50 9.00
C GLY A 120 -5.85 -0.32 8.09
N ARG A 121 -4.83 0.43 7.66
CA ARG A 121 -5.03 1.66 6.88
C ARG A 121 -4.02 1.89 5.77
N TRP A 122 -4.51 2.52 4.72
CA TRP A 122 -3.72 3.17 3.68
C TRP A 122 -3.58 4.64 4.01
N VAL A 123 -2.37 5.19 3.90
CA VAL A 123 -2.10 6.60 4.21
C VAL A 123 -1.31 7.20 3.06
N GLN A 124 -1.89 8.14 2.34
CA GLN A 124 -1.18 8.91 1.32
C GLN A 124 -0.46 10.10 1.98
N ILE A 125 0.79 10.32 1.59
CA ILE A 125 1.63 11.41 2.06
C ILE A 125 2.19 12.15 0.86
N ASP A 126 1.81 13.43 0.78
CA ASP A 126 2.29 14.37 -0.21
C ASP A 126 3.35 15.23 0.49
N ASP A 127 4.61 15.06 0.09
CA ASP A 127 5.80 15.76 0.58
C ASP A 127 6.48 15.34 1.91
N ASN A 128 7.80 15.58 1.92
CA ASN A 128 8.86 14.98 2.74
C ASN A 128 8.80 15.14 4.28
N TRP A 129 8.06 16.10 4.83
CA TRP A 129 8.25 16.47 6.25
C TRP A 129 7.74 15.41 7.24
N SER A 130 6.73 14.64 6.83
CA SER A 130 6.07 13.64 7.68
C SER A 130 6.74 12.25 7.66
N LEU A 131 7.53 11.93 6.63
CA LEU A 131 8.24 10.64 6.53
C LEU A 131 9.55 10.59 7.33
N GLN A 132 10.24 11.72 7.48
CA GLN A 132 11.47 11.75 8.30
C GLN A 132 11.19 11.38 9.75
N ASN A 133 10.04 11.81 10.28
CA ASN A 133 9.61 11.42 11.63
C ASN A 133 9.21 9.94 11.74
N LEU A 134 8.78 9.32 10.64
CA LEU A 134 8.38 7.90 10.65
C LEU A 134 9.58 6.95 10.50
N LEU A 135 10.60 7.36 9.74
CA LEU A 135 11.82 6.57 9.52
C LEU A 135 12.89 6.79 10.61
N ALA A 136 12.87 7.91 11.34
CA ALA A 136 13.77 8.18 12.45
C ALA A 136 13.40 7.47 13.77
N LEU A 137 12.25 6.79 13.81
CA LEU A 137 11.76 6.02 14.97
C LEU A 137 11.95 4.49 14.81
N GLY A 138 12.67 4.06 13.76
CA GLY A 138 13.00 2.65 13.49
C GLY A 138 14.30 2.19 14.13
#